data_AF-A0A915D4L3-F1
#
_entry.id   AF-A0A915D4L3-F1
#
_cell.length_a   1.000
_cell.length_b   1.000
_cell.length_c   1.000
_cell.angle_alpha   90.00
_cell.angle_beta   90.00
_cell.angle_gamma   90.00
#
_symmetry.space_group_name_H-M   'P 1'
#
loop_
_entity.id
_entity.type
_entity.pdbx_description
1 polymer ?
#
loop_
_entity_poly.entity_id
_entity_poly.type
_entity_poly.pdbx_seq_one_letter_code
_entity_poly.pdbx_strand_id
1 'polypeptide(L)'
;MVLQPELDEKLLDLSYHVVKNAGPLSICFISIKVVERSRDVTLIRESFRVLSLFLKNCTESDNVVFRQALESVGDGIVSASFRSIQSDLVSSFTPSIADILYHFAKSYPSQTRDVIAKLPGADLRQTKAMFWSSGVISLKNFRLQVNEMHQQAMSS
;
A
#
# COMPACT_ATOMS: atom_id res chain seq x y z
N MET A 1 -19.53 -25.27 -3.04
CA MET A 1 -18.81 -25.59 -1.79
C MET A 1 -19.15 -24.48 -0.81
N VAL A 2 -20.06 -24.76 0.13
CA VAL A 2 -20.54 -23.78 1.09
C VAL A 2 -19.50 -23.69 2.21
N LEU A 3 -18.80 -22.56 2.33
CA LEU A 3 -17.94 -22.31 3.49
C LEU A 3 -18.84 -22.23 4.73
N GLN A 4 -18.51 -23.02 5.76
CA GLN A 4 -19.32 -23.12 6.97
C GLN A 4 -19.19 -21.82 7.78
N PRO A 5 -20.31 -21.16 8.17
CA PRO A 5 -20.28 -19.87 8.87
C PRO A 5 -19.51 -19.88 10.21
N GLU A 6 -19.40 -21.04 10.86
CA GLU A 6 -18.60 -21.22 12.09
C GLU A 6 -17.09 -21.11 11.86
N LEU A 7 -16.61 -21.34 10.62
CA LEU A 7 -15.20 -21.17 10.26
C LEU A 7 -14.86 -19.68 10.08
N ASP A 8 -15.80 -18.91 9.56
CA ASP A 8 -15.65 -17.47 9.32
C ASP A 8 -15.64 -16.67 10.63
N GLU A 9 -16.49 -17.02 11.60
CA GLU A 9 -16.50 -16.38 12.93
C GLU A 9 -15.20 -16.67 13.71
N LYS A 10 -14.70 -17.91 13.66
CA LYS A 10 -13.42 -18.28 14.28
C LYS A 10 -12.22 -17.64 13.59
N LEU A 11 -12.26 -17.47 12.26
CA LEU A 11 -11.25 -16.72 11.52
C LEU A 11 -11.30 -15.22 11.85
N LEU A 12 -12.49 -14.67 12.06
CA LEU A 12 -12.68 -13.27 12.46
C LEU A 12 -12.19 -13.02 13.88
N ASP A 13 -12.48 -13.92 14.82
CA ASP A 13 -11.98 -13.87 16.20
C ASP A 13 -10.46 -14.08 16.25
N LEU A 14 -9.92 -15.02 15.46
CA LEU A 14 -8.48 -15.23 15.36
C LEU A 14 -7.79 -14.01 14.74
N SER A 15 -8.37 -13.40 13.71
CA SER A 15 -7.82 -12.18 13.12
C SER A 15 -7.97 -10.97 14.03
N TYR A 16 -9.04 -10.86 14.83
CA TYR A 16 -9.19 -9.86 15.87
C TYR A 16 -8.16 -10.06 17.01
N HIS A 17 -7.96 -11.30 17.46
CA HIS A 17 -7.00 -11.64 18.50
C HIS A 17 -5.55 -11.49 18.03
N VAL A 18 -5.27 -11.84 16.78
CA VAL A 18 -4.00 -11.57 16.11
C VAL A 18 -3.82 -10.08 15.99
N VAL A 19 -4.73 -9.28 15.44
CA VAL A 19 -4.57 -7.81 15.33
C VAL A 19 -4.38 -7.14 16.70
N LYS A 20 -5.08 -7.61 17.75
CA LYS A 20 -4.97 -7.09 19.12
C LYS A 20 -3.62 -7.41 19.79
N ASN A 21 -2.98 -8.52 19.42
CA ASN A 21 -1.69 -8.95 19.98
C ASN A 21 -0.52 -8.87 18.97
N ALA A 22 -0.81 -8.53 17.73
CA ALA A 22 0.12 -8.44 16.62
C ALA A 22 0.89 -7.16 16.78
N GLY A 23 2.21 -7.28 16.92
CA GLY A 23 3.08 -6.15 16.69
C GLY A 23 2.83 -5.54 15.30
N PRO A 24 3.19 -4.27 15.09
CA PRO A 24 2.91 -3.53 13.84
C PRO A 24 3.39 -4.24 12.55
N LEU A 25 4.45 -5.05 12.67
CA LEU A 25 4.97 -5.97 11.64
C LEU A 25 3.94 -6.96 11.10
N SER A 26 3.20 -7.63 11.98
CA SER A 26 2.27 -8.69 11.58
C SER A 26 1.06 -8.10 10.84
N ILE A 27 0.60 -6.91 11.25
CA ILE A 27 -0.46 -6.16 10.57
C ILE A 27 -0.04 -5.79 9.14
N CYS A 28 1.21 -5.36 8.95
CA CYS A 28 1.73 -5.04 7.61
C CYS A 28 1.83 -6.29 6.73
N PHE A 29 2.35 -7.39 7.28
CA PHE A 29 2.49 -8.64 6.54
C PHE A 29 1.13 -9.18 6.09
N ILE A 30 0.13 -9.18 6.97
CA ILE A 30 -1.24 -9.60 6.65
C ILE A 30 -1.82 -8.69 5.56
N SER A 31 -1.72 -7.36 5.72
CA SER A 31 -2.24 -6.40 4.75
C SER A 31 -1.63 -6.59 3.35
N ILE A 32 -0.32 -6.84 3.27
CA ILE A 32 0.36 -7.14 1.99
C ILE A 32 -0.20 -8.42 1.38
N LYS A 33 -0.37 -9.50 2.17
CA LYS A 33 -0.90 -10.76 1.65
C LYS A 33 -2.35 -10.64 1.19
N VAL A 34 -3.17 -9.83 1.87
CA VAL A 34 -4.53 -9.53 1.44
C VAL A 34 -4.50 -8.80 0.10
N VAL A 35 -3.68 -7.76 -0.05
CA VAL A 35 -3.53 -7.04 -1.33
C VAL A 35 -3.06 -7.96 -2.46
N GLU A 36 -2.10 -8.86 -2.20
CA GLU A 36 -1.52 -9.74 -3.22
C GLU A 36 -2.45 -10.86 -3.69
N ARG A 37 -3.35 -11.34 -2.82
CA ARG A 37 -4.05 -12.62 -3.03
C ARG A 37 -5.57 -12.54 -2.98
N SER A 38 -6.11 -11.52 -2.31
CA SER A 38 -7.56 -11.38 -2.19
C SER A 38 -8.17 -11.05 -3.55
N ARG A 39 -9.41 -11.48 -3.74
CA ARG A 39 -10.28 -11.01 -4.83
C ARG A 39 -11.35 -10.06 -4.31
N ASP A 40 -11.45 -9.90 -2.99
CA ASP A 40 -12.37 -8.98 -2.34
C ASP A 40 -11.78 -7.57 -2.39
N VAL A 41 -12.39 -6.77 -3.25
CA VAL A 41 -12.06 -5.37 -3.51
C VAL A 41 -12.16 -4.49 -2.26
N THR A 42 -13.09 -4.78 -1.35
CA THR A 42 -13.25 -4.06 -0.08
C THR A 42 -12.09 -4.38 0.86
N LEU A 43 -11.72 -5.65 1.00
CA LEU A 43 -10.58 -6.05 1.85
C LEU A 43 -9.25 -5.51 1.33
N ILE A 44 -9.06 -5.48 0.00
CA ILE A 44 -7.89 -4.87 -0.63
C ILE A 44 -7.82 -3.37 -0.29
N ARG A 45 -8.95 -2.65 -0.39
CA ARG A 45 -9.03 -1.23 -0.02
C ARG A 45 -8.63 -1.00 1.43
N GLU A 46 -9.26 -1.69 2.37
CA GLU A 46 -9.00 -1.49 3.79
C GLU A 46 -7.54 -1.84 4.14
N SER A 47 -6.97 -2.85 3.48
CA SER A 47 -5.55 -3.20 3.63
C SER A 47 -4.62 -2.07 3.16
N PHE A 48 -4.92 -1.43 2.03
CA PHE A 48 -4.15 -0.26 1.59
C PHE A 48 -4.31 0.95 2.52
N ARG A 49 -5.49 1.16 3.11
CA ARG A 49 -5.69 2.21 4.12
C ARG A 49 -4.85 1.95 5.36
N VAL A 50 -4.84 0.71 5.84
CA VAL A 50 -4.00 0.30 6.98
C VAL A 50 -2.52 0.51 6.68
N LEU A 51 -2.04 0.07 5.52
CA LEU A 51 -0.64 0.27 5.11
C LEU A 51 -0.28 1.76 5.01
N SER A 52 -1.15 2.60 4.45
CA SER A 52 -0.94 4.06 4.37
C SER A 52 -0.88 4.71 5.76
N LEU A 53 -1.78 4.34 6.67
CA LEU A 53 -1.78 4.82 8.06
C LEU A 53 -0.54 4.37 8.82
N PHE A 54 -0.12 3.12 8.63
CA PHE A 54 1.11 2.60 9.21
C PHE A 54 2.32 3.43 8.78
N LEU A 55 2.45 3.74 7.49
CA LEU A 55 3.57 4.56 6.98
C LEU A 55 3.56 5.98 7.55
N LYS A 56 2.38 6.60 7.70
CA LYS A 56 2.26 7.94 8.33
C LYS A 56 2.79 7.93 9.77
N ASN A 57 2.37 6.94 10.56
CA ASN A 57 2.85 6.75 11.93
C ASN A 57 4.35 6.40 12.01
N CYS A 58 4.90 5.70 11.01
CA CYS A 58 6.34 5.44 10.92
C CYS A 58 7.15 6.72 10.69
N THR A 59 6.66 7.66 9.87
CA THR A 59 7.35 8.94 9.65
C THR A 59 7.30 9.89 10.83
N GLU A 60 6.27 9.79 11.67
CA GLU A 60 6.05 10.68 12.81
C GLU A 60 6.70 10.17 14.10
N SER A 61 7.02 8.88 14.17
CA SER A 61 7.67 8.27 15.34
C SER A 61 9.12 7.91 15.04
N ASP A 62 10.05 8.34 15.88
CA ASP A 62 11.47 7.93 15.80
C ASP A 62 11.70 6.47 16.28
N ASN A 63 10.63 5.67 16.25
CA ASN A 63 10.56 4.36 16.88
C ASN A 63 11.29 3.31 16.02
N VAL A 64 12.33 2.72 16.62
CA VAL A 64 13.20 1.72 15.98
C VAL A 64 12.42 0.49 15.51
N VAL A 65 11.37 0.07 16.23
CA VAL A 65 10.56 -1.10 15.87
C VAL A 65 9.81 -0.86 14.55
N PHE A 66 9.31 0.36 14.34
CA PHE A 66 8.63 0.74 13.10
C PHE A 66 9.59 0.84 11.91
N ARG A 67 10.82 1.31 12.13
CA ARG A 67 11.86 1.29 11.08
C ARG A 67 12.25 -0.12 10.67
N GLN A 68 12.51 -1.00 11.63
CA GLN A 68 12.82 -2.41 11.36
C GLN A 68 11.65 -3.13 10.66
N ALA A 69 10.42 -2.78 11.04
CA ALA A 69 9.24 -3.27 10.35
C ALA A 69 9.25 -2.86 8.87
N LEU A 70 9.49 -1.58 8.61
CA LEU A 70 9.52 -1.03 7.26
C LEU A 70 10.64 -1.62 6.40
N GLU A 71 11.81 -1.87 6.97
CA GLU A 71 12.92 -2.55 6.28
C GLU A 71 12.54 -3.98 5.88
N SER A 72 11.81 -4.70 6.74
CA SER A 72 11.40 -6.09 6.50
C SER A 72 10.29 -6.23 5.45
N VAL A 73 9.34 -5.29 5.43
CA VAL A 73 8.14 -5.41 4.59
C VAL A 73 8.06 -4.40 3.43
N GLY A 74 8.96 -3.41 3.39
CA GLY A 74 8.89 -2.26 2.49
C GLY A 74 8.86 -2.62 1.01
N ASP A 75 9.71 -3.54 0.58
CA ASP A 75 9.75 -4.03 -0.81
C ASP A 75 8.41 -4.66 -1.23
N GLY A 76 7.80 -5.41 -0.31
CA GLY A 76 6.48 -6.03 -0.52
C GLY A 76 5.39 -4.98 -0.68
N ILE A 77 5.42 -3.93 0.15
CA ILE A 77 4.46 -2.81 0.06
C ILE A 77 4.61 -2.09 -1.28
N VAL A 78 5.83 -1.72 -1.67
CA VAL A 78 6.11 -1.03 -2.94
C VAL A 78 5.63 -1.87 -4.13
N SER A 79 5.96 -3.16 -4.15
CA SER A 79 5.56 -4.08 -5.23
C SER A 79 4.04 -4.22 -5.31
N ALA A 80 3.37 -4.43 -4.19
CA ALA A 80 1.93 -4.59 -4.14
C ALA A 80 1.18 -3.32 -4.57
N SER A 81 1.63 -2.15 -4.09
CA SER A 81 1.09 -0.85 -4.50
C SER A 81 1.29 -0.58 -5.98
N PHE A 82 2.48 -0.84 -6.52
CA PHE A 82 2.77 -0.59 -7.93
C PHE A 82 1.94 -1.49 -8.86
N ARG A 83 1.84 -2.78 -8.57
CA ARG A 83 0.98 -3.68 -9.36
C ARG A 83 -0.50 -3.28 -9.30
N SER A 84 -0.96 -2.86 -8.12
CA SER A 84 -2.35 -2.47 -7.93
C SER A 84 -2.71 -1.22 -8.72
N ILE A 85 -1.79 -0.25 -8.81
CA ILE A 85 -2.00 0.97 -9.62
C ILE A 85 -1.99 0.68 -11.12
N GLN A 86 -1.24 -0.33 -11.58
CA GLN A 86 -1.23 -0.75 -12.98
C GLN A 86 -2.49 -1.52 -13.37
N SER A 87 -3.05 -2.29 -12.45
CA SER A 87 -4.22 -3.14 -12.70
C SER A 87 -5.55 -2.39 -12.75
N ASP A 88 -5.54 -1.05 -12.62
CA ASP A 88 -6.72 -0.19 -12.68
C ASP A 88 -7.84 -0.62 -11.71
N LEU A 89 -7.46 -1.26 -10.59
CA LEU A 89 -8.38 -1.68 -9.54
C LEU A 89 -8.91 -0.43 -8.82
N VAL A 90 -9.96 0.14 -9.39
CA VAL A 90 -10.91 1.12 -8.86
C VAL A 90 -10.32 2.47 -8.43
N SER A 91 -10.76 3.53 -9.12
CA SER A 91 -10.42 4.95 -8.87
C SER A 91 -10.52 5.43 -7.41
N SER A 92 -11.21 4.70 -6.54
CA SER A 92 -11.32 4.97 -5.10
C SER A 92 -10.10 4.55 -4.25
N PHE A 93 -9.20 3.68 -4.72
CA PHE A 93 -8.04 3.22 -3.93
C PHE A 93 -6.77 4.00 -4.21
N THR A 94 -6.74 4.68 -5.35
CA THR A 94 -5.61 5.44 -5.87
C THR A 94 -5.03 6.43 -4.84
N PRO A 95 -5.81 7.12 -3.97
CA PRO A 95 -5.24 8.02 -2.97
C PRO A 95 -4.27 7.35 -2.00
N SER A 96 -4.67 6.22 -1.40
CA SER A 96 -3.83 5.50 -0.43
C SER A 96 -2.61 4.88 -1.10
N ILE A 97 -2.79 4.33 -2.30
CA ILE A 97 -1.71 3.74 -3.10
C ILE A 97 -0.69 4.82 -3.52
N ALA A 98 -1.17 5.99 -3.96
CA ALA A 98 -0.33 7.12 -4.33
C ALA A 98 0.45 7.67 -3.13
N ASP A 99 -0.19 7.77 -1.95
CA ASP A 99 0.47 8.16 -0.70
C ASP A 99 1.61 7.18 -0.35
N ILE A 100 1.37 5.87 -0.46
CA ILE A 100 2.38 4.82 -0.21
C ILE A 100 3.56 4.96 -1.17
N LEU A 101 3.30 4.98 -2.49
CA LEU A 101 4.37 5.05 -3.49
C LEU A 101 5.18 6.34 -3.38
N TYR A 102 4.52 7.47 -3.11
CA TYR A 102 5.19 8.74 -2.88
C TYR A 102 6.07 8.71 -1.63
N HIS A 103 5.59 8.12 -0.52
CA HIS A 103 6.38 7.97 0.69
C HIS A 103 7.68 7.22 0.41
N PHE A 104 7.60 6.03 -0.19
CA PHE A 104 8.80 5.23 -0.47
C PHE A 104 9.72 5.91 -1.49
N ALA A 105 9.19 6.49 -2.56
CA ALA A 105 10.01 7.21 -3.54
C ALA A 105 10.73 8.43 -2.95
N LYS A 106 10.15 9.07 -1.92
CA LYS A 106 10.75 10.21 -1.22
C LYS A 106 11.78 9.75 -0.17
N SER A 107 11.44 8.76 0.64
CA SER A 107 12.24 8.33 1.80
C SER A 107 13.33 7.32 1.44
N TYR A 108 13.09 6.46 0.45
CA TYR A 108 13.96 5.35 0.04
C TYR A 108 14.09 5.27 -1.49
N PRO A 109 14.60 6.34 -2.16
CA PRO A 109 14.51 6.47 -3.61
C PRO A 109 15.23 5.36 -4.38
N SER A 110 16.43 4.96 -3.95
CA SER A 110 17.20 3.91 -4.64
C SER A 110 16.53 2.54 -4.49
N GLN A 111 16.19 2.15 -3.26
CA GLN A 111 15.51 0.88 -2.98
C GLN A 111 14.16 0.79 -3.71
N THR A 112 13.38 1.87 -3.72
CA THR A 112 12.10 1.93 -4.43
C THR A 112 12.28 1.67 -5.93
N ARG A 113 13.31 2.27 -6.55
CA ARG A 113 13.62 2.03 -7.97
C ARG A 113 14.08 0.60 -8.22
N ASP A 114 14.90 0.03 -7.33
CA ASP A 114 15.41 -1.33 -7.46
C ASP A 114 14.27 -2.36 -7.37
N VAL A 115 13.28 -2.12 -6.52
CA VAL A 115 12.06 -2.94 -6.45
C VAL A 115 11.26 -2.79 -7.74
N ILE A 116 10.97 -1.55 -8.17
CA ILE A 116 10.15 -1.30 -9.36
C ILE A 116 10.80 -1.85 -10.62
N ALA A 117 12.12 -1.73 -10.79
CA ALA A 117 12.85 -2.21 -11.95
C ALA A 117 12.68 -3.73 -12.19
N LYS A 118 12.31 -4.50 -11.16
CA LYS A 118 12.07 -5.95 -11.22
C LYS A 118 10.62 -6.30 -11.55
N LEU A 119 9.74 -5.31 -11.68
CA LEU A 119 8.29 -5.50 -11.88
C LEU A 119 7.88 -5.28 -13.34
N PRO A 120 6.83 -5.96 -13.82
CA PRO A 120 6.26 -5.70 -15.13
C PRO A 120 5.83 -4.22 -15.28
N GLY A 121 6.06 -3.63 -16.45
CA GLY A 121 5.70 -2.23 -16.73
C GLY A 121 6.61 -1.17 -16.07
N ALA A 122 7.77 -1.58 -15.54
CA ALA A 122 8.81 -0.68 -15.06
C ALA A 122 9.46 0.15 -16.18
N ASP A 123 9.50 -0.41 -17.39
CA ASP A 123 10.11 0.17 -18.57
C ASP A 123 9.23 1.23 -19.27
N LEU A 124 7.93 1.25 -18.94
CA LEU A 124 6.95 2.20 -19.44
C LEU A 124 7.40 3.64 -19.18
N ARG A 125 7.14 4.50 -20.17
CA ARG A 125 7.55 5.92 -20.13
C ARG A 125 6.96 6.66 -18.93
N GLN A 126 5.70 6.36 -18.58
CA GLN A 126 5.00 6.94 -17.43
C GLN A 126 5.64 6.51 -16.10
N THR A 127 5.95 5.22 -15.94
CA THR A 127 6.67 4.71 -14.76
C THR A 127 8.05 5.36 -14.62
N LYS A 128 8.81 5.48 -15.71
CA LYS A 128 10.12 6.16 -15.69
C LYS A 128 10.00 7.64 -15.33
N ALA A 129 8.98 8.33 -15.81
CA ALA A 129 8.69 9.71 -15.42
C ALA A 129 8.34 9.82 -13.93
N MET A 130 7.62 8.85 -13.37
CA MET A 130 7.24 8.82 -11.96
C MET A 130 8.40 8.47 -11.01
N PHE A 131 9.36 7.63 -11.41
CA PHE A 131 10.37 7.12 -10.46
C PHE A 131 11.83 7.48 -10.80
N TRP A 132 12.18 7.83 -12.05
CA TRP A 132 13.57 8.14 -12.46
C TRP A 132 13.80 9.62 -12.79
N SER A 133 12.98 10.23 -13.65
CA SER A 133 13.20 11.61 -14.14
C SER A 133 12.49 12.64 -13.27
N SER A 134 13.19 13.25 -12.30
CA SER A 134 12.56 14.17 -11.31
C SER A 134 11.36 13.55 -10.58
N GLY A 135 11.34 12.21 -10.49
CA GLY A 135 10.13 11.40 -10.30
C GLY A 135 9.34 11.70 -9.04
N VAL A 136 10.00 12.12 -7.96
CA VAL A 136 9.31 12.54 -6.72
C VAL A 136 8.34 13.69 -6.97
N ILE A 137 8.65 14.63 -7.89
CA ILE A 137 7.75 15.73 -8.26
C ILE A 137 6.56 15.19 -9.09
N SER A 138 6.83 14.27 -10.02
CA SER A 138 5.78 13.63 -10.83
C SER A 138 4.81 12.81 -9.97
N LEU A 139 5.33 12.01 -9.03
CA LEU A 139 4.52 11.27 -8.05
C LEU A 139 3.78 12.20 -7.09
N LYS A 140 4.40 13.30 -6.65
CA LYS A 140 3.73 14.32 -5.82
C LYS A 140 2.53 14.89 -6.56
N ASN A 141 2.69 15.26 -7.83
CA ASN A 141 1.62 15.84 -8.65
C ASN A 141 0.51 14.82 -8.91
N PHE A 142 0.87 13.59 -9.26
CA PHE A 142 -0.08 12.49 -9.41
C PHE A 142 -0.90 12.27 -8.12
N ARG A 143 -0.23 12.23 -6.96
CA ARG A 143 -0.87 12.11 -5.65
C ARG A 143 -1.82 13.27 -5.35
N LEU A 144 -1.44 14.50 -5.68
CA LEU A 144 -2.31 15.68 -5.50
C LEU A 144 -3.55 15.59 -6.39
N GLN A 145 -3.39 15.30 -7.68
CA GLN A 145 -4.50 15.15 -8.62
C GLN A 145 -5.50 14.08 -8.16
N VAL A 146 -4.99 12.95 -7.69
CA VAL A 146 -5.83 11.85 -7.18
C VAL A 146 -6.60 12.25 -5.92
N ASN A 147 -5.97 13.00 -5.01
CA ASN A 147 -6.63 13.50 -3.81
C ASN A 147 -7.72 14.53 -4.13
N GLU A 148 -7.47 15.44 -5.07
CA GLU A 148 -8.44 16.45 -5.53
C GLU A 148 -9.67 15.79 -6.15
N MET A 149 -9.47 14.80 -7.04
CA MET A 149 -10.57 14.03 -7.63
C MET A 149 -11.42 13.32 -6.56
N HIS A 150 -10.78 12.77 -5.53
CA HIS A 150 -11.47 12.09 -4.44
C HIS A 150 -12.31 13.06 -3.58
N GLN A 151 -11.80 14.25 -3.30
CA GLN A 151 -12.52 15.28 -2.53
C GLN A 151 -13.75 15.81 -3.27
N GLN A 152 -13.64 16.02 -4.59
CA GLN A 152 -14.76 16.45 -5.44
C GLN A 152 -15.87 15.39 -5.48
N ALA A 153 -15.52 14.11 -5.57
CA ALA A 153 -16.47 13.01 -5.57
C ALA A 153 -17.24 12.83 -4.25
N MET A 154 -16.69 13.27 -3.11
CA MET A 154 -17.40 13.23 -1.81
C MET A 154 -18.25 14.46 -1.53
N SER A 155 -18.07 15.53 -2.30
CA SER A 155 -18.80 16.81 -2.14
C SER A 155 -20.02 16.93 -3.07
N SER A 156 -20.26 15.90 -3.89
CA SER A 156 -21.34 15.80 -4.89
C SER A 156 -22.39 14.81 -4.42
#